data_AF-A0A0N9VEQ8-F1
#
_entry.id   AF-A0A0N9VEQ8-F1
#
_cell.length_a   1.000
_cell.length_b   1.000
_cell.length_c   1.000
_cell.angle_alpha   90.00
_cell.angle_beta   90.00
_cell.angle_gamma   90.00
#
_symmetry.space_group_name_H-M   'P 1'
#
loop_
_entity.id
_entity.type
_entity.pdbx_description
1 polymer ?
#
loop_
_entity_poly.entity_id
_entity_poly.type
_entity_poly.pdbx_seq_one_letter_code
_entity_poly.pdbx_strand_id
1 'polypeptide(L)'
;MKDENDNKTIDCVAEPKPKLIETELGIEKLCLCCDDYYPMDDEFFYPKRRKTASGVKYEYEAVCKACYPIHYNKQTSRRYKAKSKHEMAA
;
A
#
# COMPACT_ATOMS: atom_id res chain seq x y z
N MET A 1 -8.71 43.19 -28.30
CA MET A 1 -7.56 42.43 -27.78
C MET A 1 -7.74 42.26 -26.29
N LYS A 2 -8.13 41.06 -25.86
CA LYS A 2 -8.04 40.64 -24.47
C LYS A 2 -7.47 39.24 -24.50
N ASP A 3 -6.32 39.13 -23.88
CA ASP A 3 -5.38 38.02 -23.94
C ASP A 3 -5.97 36.77 -23.28
N GLU A 4 -5.85 35.65 -23.98
CA GLU A 4 -6.18 34.31 -23.51
C GLU A 4 -5.10 33.90 -22.51
N ASN A 5 -5.47 33.83 -21.23
CA ASN A 5 -4.59 33.37 -20.16
C ASN A 5 -4.78 31.86 -20.00
N ASP A 6 -4.07 31.09 -20.81
CA ASP A 6 -3.96 29.64 -20.66
C ASP A 6 -3.20 29.30 -19.38
N ASN A 7 -3.94 29.18 -18.27
CA ASN A 7 -3.46 28.44 -17.12
C ASN A 7 -3.38 26.96 -17.51
N LYS A 8 -2.24 26.59 -18.10
CA LYS A 8 -1.81 25.23 -18.35
C LYS A 8 -1.64 24.53 -17.00
N THR A 9 -2.70 23.89 -16.53
CA THR A 9 -2.59 22.87 -15.49
C THR A 9 -1.64 21.79 -16.01
N ILE A 10 -0.50 21.69 -15.35
CA ILE A 10 0.40 20.55 -15.48
C ILE A 10 -0.28 19.44 -14.68
N ASP A 11 -1.11 18.65 -15.34
CA ASP A 11 -1.59 17.40 -14.78
C ASP A 11 -0.43 16.41 -14.87
N CYS A 12 0.20 16.15 -13.73
CA CYS A 12 1.10 15.02 -13.58
C CYS A 12 0.31 13.75 -13.86
N VAL A 13 0.33 13.26 -15.10
CA VAL A 13 -0.29 11.99 -15.49
C VAL A 13 0.53 10.86 -14.86
N ALA A 14 0.31 10.62 -13.57
CA ALA A 14 0.77 9.42 -12.90
C ALA A 14 -0.08 8.27 -13.44
N GLU A 15 0.38 7.63 -14.52
CA GLU A 15 -0.27 6.46 -15.07
C GLU A 15 -0.44 5.40 -13.97
N PRO A 16 -1.64 4.82 -13.79
CA PRO A 16 -1.88 3.88 -12.71
C PRO A 16 -1.06 2.61 -12.96
N LYS A 17 -0.09 2.33 -12.07
CA LYS A 17 0.73 1.12 -12.13
C LYS A 17 -0.17 -0.14 -12.14
N PRO A 18 0.12 -1.16 -12.97
CA PRO A 18 -0.64 -2.39 -12.97
C PRO A 18 -0.49 -3.10 -11.62
N LYS A 19 -1.60 -3.64 -11.09
CA LYS A 19 -1.60 -4.30 -9.77
C LYS A 19 -0.88 -5.63 -9.75
N LEU A 20 -0.79 -6.27 -10.91
CA LEU A 20 -0.18 -7.57 -11.12
C LEU A 20 0.66 -7.50 -12.39
N ILE A 21 1.86 -8.05 -12.35
CA ILE A 21 2.75 -8.18 -13.50
C ILE A 21 3.26 -9.61 -13.58
N GLU A 22 3.52 -10.06 -14.80
CA GLU A 22 4.17 -11.34 -15.07
C GLU A 22 5.63 -11.08 -15.42
N THR A 23 6.53 -11.71 -14.67
CA THR A 23 7.97 -11.66 -14.89
C THR A 23 8.47 -13.05 -15.27
N GLU A 24 9.73 -13.14 -15.67
CA GLU A 24 10.38 -14.44 -15.96
C GLU A 24 10.42 -15.37 -14.73
N LEU A 25 10.36 -14.82 -13.51
CA LEU A 25 10.35 -15.57 -12.26
C LEU A 25 8.93 -15.91 -11.77
N GLY A 26 7.90 -15.36 -12.42
CA GLY A 26 6.49 -15.61 -12.08
C GLY A 26 5.68 -14.34 -11.85
N ILE A 27 4.58 -14.49 -11.13
CA ILE A 27 3.59 -13.43 -10.90
C ILE A 27 4.00 -12.57 -9.71
N GLU A 28 4.11 -11.28 -9.95
CA GLU A 28 4.36 -10.29 -8.92
C GLU A 28 3.17 -9.35 -8.74
N LYS A 29 2.99 -8.89 -7.50
CA LYS A 29 1.89 -8.04 -7.08
C LYS A 29 2.41 -6.74 -6.51
N LEU A 30 1.79 -5.64 -6.91
CA LEU A 30 2.08 -4.30 -6.40
C LEU A 30 1.58 -4.15 -4.95
N CYS A 31 2.43 -3.63 -4.08
CA CYS A 31 2.03 -3.16 -2.75
C CYS A 31 1.47 -1.73 -2.84
N LEU A 32 0.22 -1.54 -2.39
CA LEU A 32 -0.43 -0.21 -2.40
C LEU A 32 0.18 0.83 -1.43
N CYS A 33 1.14 0.43 -0.59
CA CYS A 33 1.72 1.31 0.43
C CYS A 33 3.15 1.75 0.09
N CYS A 34 3.96 0.91 -0.54
CA CYS A 34 5.34 1.23 -0.92
C CYS A 34 5.55 1.30 -2.43
N ASP A 35 4.53 1.00 -3.25
CA ASP A 35 4.58 1.12 -4.71
C ASP A 35 5.64 0.22 -5.40
N ASP A 36 6.04 -0.85 -4.71
CA ASP A 36 6.95 -1.91 -5.17
C ASP A 36 6.21 -3.22 -5.50
N TYR A 37 6.79 -3.98 -6.42
CA TYR A 37 6.34 -5.31 -6.80
C TYR A 37 7.04 -6.38 -5.98
N TYR A 38 6.27 -7.38 -5.52
CA TYR A 38 6.80 -8.55 -4.81
C TYR A 38 6.12 -9.83 -5.32
N PRO A 39 6.77 -10.99 -5.20
CA PRO A 39 6.16 -12.27 -5.55
C PRO A 39 4.79 -12.45 -4.87
N MET A 40 3.79 -12.89 -5.64
CA MET A 40 2.42 -13.11 -5.16
C MET A 40 2.32 -14.42 -4.35
N ASP A 41 3.08 -14.49 -3.25
CA ASP A 41 3.19 -15.67 -2.39
C ASP A 41 2.96 -15.33 -0.90
N ASP A 42 2.73 -16.37 -0.11
CA ASP A 42 2.45 -16.27 1.32
C ASP A 42 3.63 -15.70 2.11
N GLU A 43 4.85 -15.73 1.58
CA GLU A 43 6.03 -15.10 2.18
C GLU A 43 5.86 -13.58 2.28
N PHE A 44 5.38 -12.94 1.21
CA PHE A 44 5.30 -11.48 1.07
C PHE A 44 3.92 -10.89 1.38
N PHE A 45 2.84 -11.65 1.21
CA PHE A 45 1.47 -11.19 1.42
C PHE A 45 0.69 -12.10 2.37
N TYR A 46 -0.15 -11.51 3.23
CA TYR A 46 -1.05 -12.31 4.05
C TYR A 46 -2.21 -12.86 3.19
N PRO A 47 -2.51 -14.17 3.27
CA PRO A 47 -3.69 -14.72 2.63
C PRO A 47 -4.96 -14.22 3.32
N LYS A 48 -5.94 -13.83 2.52
CA LYS A 48 -7.24 -13.30 2.92
C LYS A 48 -8.34 -14.20 2.42
N ARG A 49 -9.25 -14.53 3.32
CA ARG A 49 -10.46 -15.27 3.00
C ARG A 49 -11.64 -14.32 2.89
N ARG A 50 -12.22 -14.21 1.70
CA ARG A 50 -13.41 -13.39 1.44
C ARG A 50 -14.64 -14.26 1.21
N LYS A 51 -15.69 -14.05 2.00
CA LYS A 51 -17.01 -14.65 1.74
C LYS A 51 -17.72 -13.84 0.66
N THR A 52 -18.17 -14.51 -0.38
CA THR A 52 -18.96 -13.96 -1.50
C THR A 52 -20.27 -14.73 -1.63
N ALA A 53 -21.24 -14.20 -2.37
CA ALA A 53 -22.52 -14.88 -2.60
C ALA A 53 -22.34 -16.27 -3.24
N SER A 54 -21.29 -16.44 -4.04
CA SER A 54 -20.93 -17.71 -4.70
C SER A 54 -20.07 -18.64 -3.84
N GLY A 55 -19.79 -18.29 -2.59
CA GLY A 55 -18.94 -19.07 -1.68
C GLY A 55 -17.70 -18.33 -1.21
N VAL A 56 -16.68 -19.08 -0.78
CA VAL A 56 -15.46 -18.53 -0.19
C VAL A 56 -14.37 -18.38 -1.24
N LYS A 57 -13.82 -17.17 -1.40
CA LYS A 57 -12.64 -16.88 -2.22
C LYS A 57 -11.41 -16.69 -1.34
N TYR A 58 -10.29 -17.20 -1.81
CA TYR A 58 -8.96 -16.99 -1.23
C TYR A 58 -8.21 -16.02 -2.12
N GLU A 59 -7.81 -14.89 -1.55
CA GLU A 59 -7.12 -13.79 -2.23
C GLU A 59 -5.95 -13.34 -1.35
N TYR A 60 -4.94 -12.66 -1.90
CA TYR A 60 -3.88 -12.05 -1.08
C TYR A 60 -4.23 -10.62 -0.68
N GLU A 61 -3.71 -10.18 0.47
CA GLU A 61 -3.92 -8.81 0.93
C GLU A 61 -3.32 -7.75 0.00
N ALA A 62 -3.88 -6.55 0.02
CA ALA A 62 -3.51 -5.48 -0.91
C ALA A 62 -2.08 -4.93 -0.70
N VAL A 63 -1.54 -5.07 0.51
CA VAL A 63 -0.20 -4.58 0.90
C VAL A 63 0.69 -5.73 1.35
N CYS A 64 2.00 -5.56 1.21
CA CYS A 64 2.97 -6.54 1.72
C CYS A 64 2.92 -6.63 3.25
N LYS A 65 3.43 -7.73 3.83
CA LYS A 65 3.44 -7.95 5.29
C LYS A 65 4.13 -6.82 6.06
N ALA A 66 5.20 -6.23 5.51
CA ALA A 66 5.91 -5.11 6.13
C ALA A 66 5.01 -3.86 6.25
N CYS A 67 4.21 -3.58 5.22
CA CYS A 67 3.28 -2.45 5.20
C CYS A 67 1.93 -2.75 5.85
N TYR A 68 1.61 -4.01 6.12
CA TYR A 68 0.37 -4.43 6.76
C TYR A 68 0.05 -3.68 8.07
N PRO A 69 0.96 -3.55 9.06
CA PRO A 69 0.69 -2.78 10.26
C PRO A 69 0.45 -1.29 9.98
N ILE A 70 1.15 -0.70 9.00
CA ILE A 70 0.99 0.72 8.67
C ILE A 70 -0.40 0.96 8.04
N HIS A 71 -0.81 0.09 7.13
CA HIS A 71 -2.04 0.24 6.38
C HIS A 71 -3.30 -0.12 7.20
N TYR A 72 -3.25 -1.20 7.99
CA TYR A 72 -4.40 -1.73 8.70
C TYR A 72 -4.40 -1.49 10.22
N ASN A 73 -3.23 -1.28 10.85
CA ASN A 73 -3.15 -1.05 12.29
C ASN A 73 -3.13 0.45 12.62
N LYS A 74 -4.26 1.14 12.39
CA LYS A 74 -4.44 2.57 12.75
C LYS A 74 -4.45 2.82 14.27
N GLN A 75 -4.45 1.78 15.11
CA GLN A 75 -4.59 1.92 16.57
C GLN A 75 -3.33 2.42 17.29
N THR A 76 -2.15 2.39 16.65
CA THR A 76 -0.91 2.90 17.28
C THR A 76 -0.78 4.42 17.25
N SER A 77 -1.58 5.13 16.45
CA SER A 77 -1.63 6.61 16.49
C SER A 77 -2.20 7.17 17.81
N ARG A 78 -2.79 6.33 18.68
CA ARG A 78 -3.29 6.71 20.01
C ARG A 78 -2.55 6.04 21.18
N ARG A 79 -1.39 5.42 20.98
CA ARG A 79 -0.59 4.87 22.10
C ARG A 79 0.48 5.87 22.52
N TYR A 80 0.11 6.68 23.52
CA TYR A 80 0.93 7.22 24.61
C TYR A 80 2.45 7.33 24.33
N LYS A 81 2.93 8.57 24.17
CA LYS A 81 4.35 8.91 24.27
C LYS A 81 4.86 8.66 25.70
N ALA A 82 5.02 7.40 26.10
CA ALA A 82 5.87 7.08 27.25
C ALA A 82 7.33 7.23 26.81
N LYS A 83 7.87 8.44 26.93
CA LYS A 83 9.33 8.60 26.94
C LYS A 83 9.87 7.80 28.13
N SER A 84 10.90 6.99 27.90
CA SER A 84 11.63 6.38 29.01
C SER A 84 12.26 7.50 29.84
N LYS A 85 12.27 7.38 31.17
CA LYS A 85 12.84 8.38 32.08
C LYS A 85 14.29 8.75 31.76
N HIS A 86 15.01 7.88 31.04
CA HIS A 86 16.41 8.06 30.66
C HIS A 86 16.63 9.10 29.55
N GLU A 87 15.60 9.50 28.80
CA GLU A 87 15.71 10.50 27.72
C GLU A 87 15.40 11.94 28.17
N MET A 88 15.01 12.15 29.43
CA MET A 88 14.63 13.46 29.98
C MET A 88 15.74 14.10 30.84
N ALA A 89 16.97 13.59 30.73
CA ALA A 89 18.15 14.10 31.45
C ALA A 89 19.28 14.39 30.46
N ALA A 90 19.07 15.41 29.62
CA ALA A 90 20.13 16.12 28.89
C ALA A 90 19.88 17.61 29.05
#